data_AF-A0A371IN54-F1
#
_entry.id   AF-A0A371IN54-F1
#
_cell.length_a   1.000
_cell.length_b   1.000
_cell.length_c   1.000
_cell.angle_alpha   90.00
_cell.angle_beta   90.00
_cell.angle_gamma   90.00
#
_symmetry.space_group_name_H-M   'P 1'
#
loop_
_entity.id
_entity.type
_entity.pdbx_description
1 polymer ?
#
loop_
_entity_poly.entity_id
_entity_poly.type
_entity_poly.pdbx_seq_one_letter_code
_entity_poly.pdbx_strand_id
1 'polypeptide(L)'
;MLTRSEVVVSKSHYNEIANKYKLTKRERQLGFLKLAGFSNYRITQCYGISVMTVKKHFTHIYEKMFVHGRKEFVQLFEEEIKIV
;
A
#
# COMPACT_ATOMS: atom_id res chain seq x y z
N MET A 1 18.36 -16.58 -0.24
CA MET A 1 18.20 -15.12 -0.44
C MET A 1 17.27 -14.61 0.66
N LEU A 2 17.82 -14.33 1.84
CA LEU A 2 17.05 -13.82 2.99
C LEU A 2 16.91 -12.30 2.85
N THR A 3 15.70 -11.81 3.06
CA THR A 3 15.31 -10.60 3.82
C THR A 3 14.14 -9.87 3.16
N ARG A 4 12.99 -9.94 3.81
CA ARG A 4 12.17 -8.78 4.19
C ARG A 4 11.00 -9.29 4.99
N SER A 5 11.08 -9.01 6.29
CA SER A 5 9.95 -8.84 7.21
C SER A 5 8.62 -8.71 6.48
N GLU A 6 7.78 -9.74 6.61
CA GLU A 6 6.35 -9.58 6.36
C GLU A 6 5.86 -8.54 7.35
N VAL A 7 5.64 -7.31 6.89
CA VAL A 7 4.98 -6.29 7.71
C VAL A 7 3.54 -6.78 7.87
N VAL A 8 3.27 -7.41 9.00
CA VAL A 8 1.92 -7.88 9.35
C VAL A 8 1.12 -6.67 9.85
N VAL A 9 0.70 -5.81 8.91
CA VAL A 9 -0.24 -4.73 9.22
C VAL A 9 -1.63 -5.34 9.36
N SER A 10 -2.24 -5.22 10.54
CA SER A 10 -3.64 -5.61 10.72
C SER A 10 -4.54 -4.88 9.74
N LYS A 11 -5.52 -5.59 9.17
CA LYS A 11 -6.49 -5.02 8.23
C LYS A 11 -7.29 -3.86 8.85
N SER A 12 -7.53 -3.87 10.16
CA SER A 12 -8.21 -2.76 10.86
C SER A 12 -7.36 -1.49 10.83
N HIS A 13 -6.12 -1.60 11.29
CA HIS A 13 -5.15 -0.50 11.34
C HIS A 13 -4.87 0.08 9.94
N TYR A 14 -4.72 -0.78 8.93
CA TYR A 14 -4.61 -0.35 7.54
C TYR A 14 -5.80 0.53 7.11
N ASN A 15 -7.02 0.11 7.44
CA ASN A 15 -8.22 0.84 7.04
C ASN A 15 -8.35 2.18 7.77
N GLU A 16 -7.94 2.27 9.04
CA GLU A 16 -7.93 3.53 9.81
C GLU A 16 -7.02 4.57 9.16
N ILE A 17 -5.76 4.20 8.88
CA ILE A 17 -4.81 5.08 8.20
C ILE A 17 -5.33 5.44 6.80
N ALA A 18 -5.78 4.45 6.02
CA ALA A 18 -6.28 4.71 4.68
C ALA A 18 -7.54 5.61 4.66
N ASN A 19 -8.37 5.55 5.71
CA ASN A 19 -9.49 6.47 5.92
C ASN A 19 -9.01 7.89 6.21
N LYS A 20 -8.00 8.06 7.07
CA LYS A 20 -7.40 9.36 7.42
C LYS A 20 -6.92 10.11 6.18
N TYR A 21 -6.28 9.40 5.25
CA TYR A 21 -5.81 9.94 3.97
C TYR A 21 -6.85 9.92 2.84
N LYS A 22 -8.12 9.62 3.14
CA LYS A 22 -9.24 9.62 2.18
C LYS A 22 -8.96 8.78 0.92
N LEU A 23 -8.27 7.65 1.06
CA LEU A 23 -8.09 6.72 -0.05
C LEU A 23 -9.45 6.19 -0.49
N THR A 24 -9.66 6.09 -1.80
CA THR A 24 -10.84 5.47 -2.39
C THR A 24 -10.84 3.97 -2.12
N LYS A 25 -11.99 3.31 -2.27
CA LYS A 25 -12.11 1.85 -2.14
C LYS A 25 -11.07 1.11 -3.00
N ARG A 26 -10.84 1.60 -4.22
CA ARG A 26 -9.89 1.00 -5.16
C ARG A 26 -8.45 1.17 -4.71
N GLU A 27 -8.09 2.38 -4.29
CA GLU A 27 -6.75 2.67 -3.78
C GLU A 27 -6.41 1.87 -2.52
N ARG A 28 -7.39 1.68 -1.63
CA ARG A 28 -7.25 0.83 -0.43
C ARG A 28 -6.93 -0.62 -0.77
N GLN A 29 -7.67 -1.18 -1.71
CA GLN A 29 -7.46 -2.54 -2.20
C GLN A 29 -6.05 -2.74 -2.76
N LEU A 30 -5.57 -1.77 -3.54
CA LEU A 30 -4.25 -1.83 -4.18
C LEU A 30 -3.13 -1.58 -3.16
N GLY A 31 -3.31 -0.63 -2.25
CA GLY A 31 -2.36 -0.31 -1.19
C GLY A 31 -2.15 -1.48 -0.22
N PHE A 32 -3.22 -2.18 0.16
CA PHE A 32 -3.11 -3.36 1.01
C PHE A 32 -2.27 -4.48 0.37
N LEU A 33 -2.50 -4.77 -0.92
CA LEU A 33 -1.66 -5.74 -1.65
C LEU A 33 -0.21 -5.27 -1.78
N LYS A 34 0.02 -3.95 -1.88
CA LYS A 34 1.37 -3.38 -1.92
C LYS A 34 2.13 -3.62 -0.62
N LEU A 35 1.48 -3.44 0.53
CA LEU A 35 2.04 -3.74 1.85
C LEU A 35 2.31 -5.24 2.01
N ALA A 36 1.39 -6.09 1.54
CA ALA A 36 1.57 -7.54 1.50
C ALA A 36 2.66 -8.03 0.51
N GLY A 37 3.44 -7.13 -0.09
CA GLY A 37 4.59 -7.48 -0.91
C GLY A 37 4.31 -7.61 -2.41
N PHE A 38 3.05 -7.48 -2.87
CA PHE A 38 2.69 -7.76 -4.26
C PHE A 38 3.36 -6.77 -5.24
N SER A 39 3.91 -7.31 -6.33
CA SER A 39 4.42 -6.52 -7.44
C SER A 39 3.27 -5.89 -8.23
N ASN A 40 3.54 -4.82 -8.98
CA ASN A 40 2.52 -4.20 -9.83
C ASN A 40 1.94 -5.20 -10.84
N TYR A 41 2.78 -6.13 -11.33
CA TYR A 41 2.35 -7.19 -12.22
C TYR A 41 1.43 -8.21 -11.52
N ARG A 42 1.71 -8.62 -10.28
CA ARG A 42 0.77 -9.51 -9.56
C ARG A 42 -0.58 -8.81 -9.33
N ILE A 43 -0.56 -7.52 -9.01
CA ILE A 43 -1.78 -6.71 -8.83
C ILE A 43 -2.58 -6.62 -10.13
N THR A 44 -1.93 -6.56 -11.30
CA THR A 44 -2.65 -6.56 -12.59
C THR A 44 -3.40 -7.86 -12.79
N GLN A 45 -2.78 -8.99 -12.46
CA GLN A 45 -3.41 -10.32 -12.55
C GLN A 45 -4.60 -10.45 -11.59
N CYS A 46 -4.50 -9.94 -10.37
CA CYS A 46 -5.59 -9.99 -9.39
C CYS A 46 -6.85 -9.21 -9.83
N TYR A 47 -6.70 -8.25 -10.75
CA TYR A 47 -7.72 -7.25 -11.01
C TYR A 47 -8.07 -7.03 -12.48
N GLY A 48 -7.38 -7.70 -13.41
CA GLY A 48 -7.62 -7.58 -14.84
C GLY A 48 -7.40 -6.18 -15.41
N ILE A 49 -6.50 -5.38 -14.82
CA ILE A 49 -6.22 -4.00 -15.28
C ILE A 49 -4.78 -3.85 -15.75
N SER A 50 -4.51 -2.86 -16.61
CA SER A 50 -3.17 -2.64 -17.16
C SER A 50 -2.14 -2.24 -16.08
N VAL A 51 -0.86 -2.55 -16.35
CA VAL A 51 0.26 -2.13 -15.48
C VAL A 51 0.31 -0.60 -15.36
N MET A 52 -0.03 0.12 -16.44
CA MET A 52 -0.09 1.58 -16.45
C MET A 52 -1.17 2.10 -15.50
N THR A 53 -2.35 1.48 -15.51
CA THR A 53 -3.45 1.81 -14.59
C THR A 53 -3.04 1.57 -13.14
N VAL A 54 -2.37 0.45 -12.85
CA VAL A 54 -1.83 0.17 -11.51
C VAL A 54 -0.80 1.22 -11.08
N LYS A 55 0.12 1.62 -11.96
CA LYS A 55 1.08 2.69 -11.69
C LYS A 55 0.36 4.01 -11.37
N LYS A 56 -0.63 4.39 -12.17
CA LYS A 56 -1.43 5.61 -11.94
C LYS A 56 -2.15 5.59 -10.59
N HIS A 57 -2.75 4.46 -10.21
CA HIS A 57 -3.31 4.31 -8.87
C HIS A 57 -2.27 4.51 -7.77
N PHE A 58 -1.06 3.95 -7.91
CA PHE A 58 0.00 4.16 -6.92
C PHE A 58 0.51 5.59 -6.87
N THR A 59 0.60 6.29 -7.99
CA THR A 59 0.89 7.74 -8.01
C THR A 59 -0.11 8.50 -7.16
N HIS A 60 -1.42 8.30 -7.39
CA HIS A 60 -2.45 8.97 -6.59
C HIS A 60 -2.46 8.55 -5.11
N ILE A 61 -2.17 7.28 -4.81
CA ILE A 61 -2.02 6.82 -3.41
C ILE A 61 -0.89 7.58 -2.74
N TYR A 62 0.28 7.65 -3.38
CA TYR A 62 1.46 8.29 -2.81
C TYR A 62 1.26 9.79 -2.62
N GLU A 63 0.63 10.46 -3.60
CA GLU A 63 0.26 11.88 -3.50
C GLU A 63 -0.71 12.13 -2.33
N LYS A 64 -1.76 11.31 -2.18
CA LYS A 64 -2.75 11.45 -1.09
C LYS A 64 -2.14 11.22 0.30
N MET A 65 -1.14 10.36 0.38
CA MET A 65 -0.47 10.00 1.63
C MET A 65 0.78 10.83 1.90
N PHE A 66 1.12 11.77 0.99
CA PHE A 66 2.30 12.62 1.10
C PHE A 66 3.61 11.83 1.24
N VAL A 67 3.73 10.74 0.46
CA VAL A 67 4.94 9.89 0.42
C VAL A 67 5.52 9.88 -0.99
N HIS A 68 6.84 9.76 -1.13
CA HIS A 68 7.53 9.80 -2.41
C HIS A 68 7.66 8.43 -3.10
N GLY A 69 7.25 7.35 -2.43
CA GLY A 69 7.23 6.05 -3.08
C GLY A 69 6.99 4.87 -2.15
N ARG A 70 7.29 3.67 -2.67
CA ARG A 70 6.99 2.40 -1.97
C ARG A 70 7.65 2.30 -0.60
N LYS A 71 8.89 2.76 -0.44
CA LYS A 71 9.63 2.62 0.82
C LYS A 71 8.96 3.43 1.93
N GLU A 72 8.75 4.72 1.70
CA GLU A 72 8.04 5.62 2.62
C GLU A 72 6.60 5.17 2.85
N PHE A 73 5.91 4.71 1.81
CA PHE A 73 4.58 4.14 1.96
C PHE A 73 4.57 2.94 2.91
N VAL A 74 5.54 2.03 2.83
CA VAL A 74 5.63 0.89 3.78
C VAL A 74 6.01 1.37 5.17
N GLN A 75 6.99 2.27 5.27
CA GLN A 75 7.48 2.84 6.53
C GLN A 75 6.38 3.55 7.31
N LEU A 76 5.46 4.24 6.63
CA LEU A 76 4.29 4.90 7.23
C LEU A 76 3.40 3.92 8.03
N PHE A 77 3.39 2.63 7.68
CA PHE A 77 2.67 1.59 8.44
C PHE A 77 3.59 0.76 9.36
N GLU A 78 4.91 0.90 9.26
CA GLU A 78 5.87 0.29 10.19
C GLU A 78 6.13 1.20 11.40
N GLU A 79 6.18 2.53 11.22
CA GLU A 79 6.51 3.49 12.28
C GLU A 79 5.39 3.67 13.30
N GLU A 80 4.13 3.46 12.93
CA GLU A 80 3.01 3.47 13.89
C GLU A 80 2.92 2.20 14.75
N ILE A 81 3.79 1.19 14.53
CA ILE A 81 3.94 0.00 15.40
C ILE A 81 4.87 0.29 16.60
N LYS A 82 5.45 1.50 16.72
CA LYS A 82 6.22 1.91 17.91
C LYS A 82 5.33 2.58 18.97
N ILE A 83 4.33 1.89 19.48
CA ILE A 83 3.77 2.16 20.81
C ILE A 83 3.47 0.82 21.46
N VAL A 84 4.45 0.26 22.17
CA VAL A 84 4.45 -0.09 23.61
C VAL A 84 5.90 -0.31 24.02
#